data_AF-A0A8I2CYI8-F1
#
_entry.id   AF-A0A8I2CYI8-F1
#
_cell.length_a   1.000
_cell.length_b   1.000
_cell.length_c   1.000
_cell.angle_alpha   90.00
_cell.angle_beta   90.00
_cell.angle_gamma   90.00
#
_symmetry.space_group_name_H-M   'P 1'
#
loop_
_entity.id
_entity.type
_entity.pdbx_description
1 polymer ?
#
loop_
_entity_poly.entity_id
_entity_poly.type
_entity_poly.pdbx_seq_one_letter_code
_entity_poly.pdbx_strand_id
1 'polypeptide(L)' 'MGRTAKKLNFLIEESVWRDLETMVPAGKRSKVANDALRRELDLIGRRRAVENILANGTKGKRFSTREIVDALSNDREQH' A
#
# COMPACT_ATOMS: atom_id res chain seq x y z
N MET A 1 19.62 -15.44 1.36
CA MET A 1 18.42 -15.00 2.11
C MET A 1 17.22 -15.84 1.63
N GLY A 2 16.94 -16.96 2.29
CA GLY A 2 15.90 -17.91 1.86
C GLY A 2 14.51 -17.26 1.90
N ARG A 3 13.78 -17.32 0.79
CA ARG A 3 12.38 -16.86 0.74
C ARG A 3 11.55 -17.82 1.60
N THR A 4 11.23 -17.41 2.82
CA THR A 4 10.31 -18.12 3.71
C THR A 4 8.89 -18.00 3.15
N ALA A 5 8.55 -18.87 2.21
CA ALA A 5 7.17 -19.00 1.71
C ALA A 5 6.33 -19.71 2.77
N LYS A 6 5.29 -19.04 3.28
CA LYS A 6 4.27 -19.67 4.13
C LYS A 6 3.13 -20.19 3.25
N LYS A 7 2.74 -21.45 3.44
CA LYS A 7 1.56 -22.01 2.76
C LYS A 7 0.30 -21.38 3.36
N LEU A 8 -0.49 -20.75 2.51
CA LEU A 8 -1.76 -20.13 2.87
C LEU A 8 -2.84 -20.94 2.17
N ASN A 9 -3.83 -21.42 2.92
CA ASN A 9 -4.97 -22.11 2.33
C ASN A 9 -6.02 -21.05 2.04
N PHE A 10 -6.26 -20.77 0.77
CA PHE A 10 -7.30 -19.87 0.32
C PHE A 10 -8.08 -20.54 -0.80
N LEU A 11 -9.38 -20.25 -0.85
CA LEU A 11 -10.26 -20.73 -1.90
C LEU A 11 -10.09 -19.79 -3.11
N ILE A 12 -9.88 -20.36 -4.29
CA ILE A 12 -9.82 -19.63 -5.56
C ILE A 12 -11.07 -20.01 -6.34
N GLU A 13 -11.70 -19.04 -7.01
CA GLU A 13 -12.82 -19.30 -7.89
C GLU A 13 -12.42 -20.25 -9.03
N GLU A 14 -13.35 -21.11 -9.43
CA GLU A 14 -13.10 -22.14 -10.45
C GLU A 14 -12.69 -21.52 -11.81
N SER A 15 -13.26 -20.37 -12.17
CA SER A 15 -12.88 -19.60 -13.36
C SER A 15 -11.41 -19.20 -13.34
N VAL A 16 -10.96 -18.61 -12.22
CA VAL A 16 -9.58 -18.18 -12.02
C VAL A 16 -8.63 -19.38 -11.97
N TRP A 17 -9.05 -20.50 -11.37
CA TRP A 17 -8.27 -21.73 -11.37
C TRP A 17 -8.05 -22.25 -12.80
N ARG A 18 -9.11 -22.29 -13.62
CA ARG A 18 -9.06 -22.78 -14.99
C ARG A 18 -8.19 -21.91 -15.89
N ASP A 19 -8.30 -20.59 -15.73
CA ASP A 19 -7.45 -19.61 -16.42
C ASP A 19 -5.99 -19.74 -16.02
N LEU A 20 -5.72 -19.96 -14.73
CA LEU A 20 -4.37 -20.13 -14.20
C LEU A 20 -3.75 -21.45 -14.66
N GLU A 21 -4.55 -22.51 -14.80
CA GLU A 21 -4.11 -23.79 -15.37
C GLU A 21 -3.83 -23.69 -16.88
N THR A 22 -4.66 -22.94 -17.61
CA THR A 22 -4.56 -22.78 -19.06
C THR A 22 -3.42 -21.86 -19.48
N MET A 23 -3.24 -20.74 -18.77
CA MET A 23 -2.26 -19.71 -19.13
C MET A 23 -0.90 -19.87 -18.46
N VAL A 24 -0.80 -20.60 -17.33
CA VAL A 24 0.44 -20.70 -16.55
C VAL A 24 1.00 -22.12 -16.57
N PRO A 25 2.24 -22.32 -17.06
CA PRO A 25 2.87 -23.64 -17.05
C PRO A 25 3.04 -24.18 -15.62
N ALA A 26 2.84 -25.49 -15.49
CA ALA A 26 3.00 -26.21 -14.23
C ALA A 26 4.39 -25.92 -13.64
N GLY A 27 4.43 -25.37 -12.42
CA GLY A 27 5.66 -24.94 -11.74
C GLY A 27 5.85 -23.42 -11.62
N LYS A 28 5.17 -22.59 -12.44
CA LYS A 28 5.19 -21.12 -12.29
C LYS A 28 3.93 -20.54 -11.64
N ARG A 29 2.93 -21.39 -11.36
CA ARG A 29 1.63 -21.03 -10.77
C ARG A 29 1.77 -20.24 -9.46
N SER A 30 2.59 -20.73 -8.52
CA SER A 30 2.84 -20.01 -7.25
C SER A 30 3.56 -18.68 -7.45
N LYS A 31 4.41 -18.55 -8.47
CA LYS A 31 5.08 -17.28 -8.78
C LYS A 31 4.09 -16.25 -9.30
N VAL A 32 3.24 -16.64 -10.26
CA VAL A 32 2.20 -15.77 -10.83
C VAL A 32 1.19 -15.35 -9.77
N ALA A 33 0.72 -16.27 -8.93
CA ALA A 33 -0.18 -15.95 -7.83
C ALA A 33 0.46 -14.94 -6.85
N ASN A 34 1.72 -15.14 -6.47
CA ASN A 34 2.43 -14.20 -5.60
C ASN A 34 2.65 -12.82 -6.24
N ASP A 35 2.97 -12.77 -7.53
CA ASP A 35 3.15 -11.50 -8.25
C ASP A 35 1.83 -10.74 -8.42
N ALA A 36 0.72 -11.43 -8.68
CA ALA A 36 -0.61 -10.84 -8.71
C ALA A 36 -1.02 -10.31 -7.33
N LEU A 37 -0.88 -11.13 -6.28
CA LEU A 37 -1.17 -10.72 -4.90
C LEU A 37 -0.31 -9.51 -4.47
N ARG A 38 0.97 -9.46 -4.86
CA ARG A 38 1.84 -8.32 -4.55
C ARG A 38 1.31 -7.03 -5.19
N ARG A 39 0.88 -7.07 -6.45
CA ARG A 39 0.31 -5.90 -7.14
C ARG A 39 -0.97 -5.42 -6.47
N GLU A 40 -1.87 -6.33 -6.11
CA GLU A 40 -3.11 -5.98 -5.43
C GLU A 40 -2.87 -5.41 -4.03
N LEU A 41 -1.93 -5.98 -3.26
CA LEU A 41 -1.56 -5.45 -1.95
C LEU A 41 -0.95 -4.04 -2.05
N ASP A 42 -0.14 -3.78 -3.09
CA ASP A 42 0.40 -2.44 -3.37
C ASP A 42 -0.73 -1.43 -3.64
N LEU A 43 -1.74 -1.82 -4.43
CA LEU A 43 -2.91 -0.99 -4.72
C LEU A 43 -3.74 -0.72 -3.46
N ILE A 44 -4.00 -1.75 -2.65
CA ILE A 44 -4.71 -1.61 -1.37
C ILE A 44 -3.93 -0.68 -0.42
N GLY A 45 -2.60 -0.84 -0.34
CA GLY A 45 -1.72 0.00 0.47
C GLY A 45 -1.79 1.46 0.05
N ARG A 46 -1.71 1.75 -1.25
CA ARG A 46 -1.85 3.12 -1.77
C ARG A 46 -3.22 3.71 -1.48
N ARG A 47 -4.30 2.95 -1.67
CA ARG A 47 -5.65 3.41 -1.35
C ARG A 47 -5.77 3.79 0.13
N ARG A 48 -5.32 2.91 1.03
CA ARG A 48 -5.31 3.21 2.47
C ARG A 48 -4.49 4.45 2.81
N ALA A 49 -3.33 4.63 2.18
CA ALA A 49 -2.50 5.82 2.40
C ALA A 49 -3.22 7.11 1.97
N VAL A 50 -3.88 7.09 0.80
CA VAL A 50 -4.69 8.21 0.31
C VAL A 50 -5.89 8.47 1.21
N GLU A 51 -6.60 7.43 1.65
CA GLU A 51 -7.71 7.56 2.59
C GLU A 51 -7.25 8.18 3.91
N ASN A 52 -6.09 7.77 4.44
CA ASN A 52 -5.51 8.37 5.65
C ASN A 52 -5.14 9.85 5.45
N ILE A 53 -4.58 10.21 4.29
CA ILE A 53 -4.26 11.62 3.98
C ILE A 53 -5.55 12.45 3.92
N LEU A 54 -6.59 11.95 3.25
CA LEU A 54 -7.88 12.64 3.15
C LEU A 54 -8.58 12.76 4.53
N ALA A 55 -8.56 11.70 5.32
CA ALA A 55 -9.15 11.67 6.66
C ALA A 55 -8.42 12.59 7.66
N ASN A 56 -7.10 12.79 7.50
CA ASN A 56 -6.30 13.63 8.39
C ASN A 56 -6.17 15.08 7.89
N GLY A 57 -6.26 15.32 6.59
CA GLY A 57 -6.22 16.66 5.99
C GLY A 57 -7.38 17.57 6.41
N THR A 58 -8.44 17.00 6.98
CA THR A 58 -9.61 17.71 7.52
C THR A 58 -9.59 17.87 9.04
N LYS A 59 -8.72 17.16 9.77
CA LYS A 59 -8.70 17.14 11.25
C LYS A 59 -7.67 18.08 11.90
N GLY A 60 -6.82 18.75 11.13
CA GLY A 60 -5.80 19.66 11.63
C GLY A 60 -6.21 21.14 11.59
N LYS A 61 -5.79 21.91 12.60
CA LYS A 61 -5.82 23.38 12.54
C LYS A 61 -5.01 23.81 11.31
N ARG A 62 -5.67 24.45 10.34
CA ARG A 62 -5.00 24.95 9.13
C ARG A 62 -4.18 26.16 9.52
N PHE A 63 -2.86 26.00 9.54
CA PHE A 63 -1.95 27.13 9.70
C PHE A 63 -1.69 27.75 8.34
N SER A 64 -1.82 29.07 8.27
CA SER A 64 -1.35 29.86 7.15
C SER A 64 0.17 29.75 7.05
N THR A 65 0.72 29.80 5.83
CA THR A 65 2.17 29.89 5.59
C THR A 65 2.79 31.05 6.38
N ARG A 66 2.05 32.15 6.56
CA ARG A 66 2.49 33.27 7.40
C ARG A 66 2.64 32.87 8.87
N GLU A 67 1.69 32.16 9.45
CA GLU A 67 1.75 31.73 10.86
C GLU A 67 2.91 30.76 11.10
N ILE A 68 3.22 29.90 10.13
CA ILE A 68 4.35 28.97 10.20
C ILE A 68 5.68 29.73 10.15
N VAL A 69 5.81 30.68 9.22
CA VAL A 69 7.03 31.50 9.08
C VAL A 69 7.22 32.39 10.31
N ASP A 70 6.16 32.99 10.83
CA ASP A 70 6.21 33.84 12.03
C ASP A 70 6.64 33.04 13.25
N ALA A 71 6.10 31.82 13.46
CA ALA A 71 6.52 30.93 14.53
C ALA A 71 8.02 30.53 14.41
N LEU A 72 8.48 30.20 13.20
CA LEU A 72 9.88 29.84 12.94
C LEU A 72 10.84 31.03 13.09
N SER A 73 10.40 32.23 12.75
CA SER A 73 11.18 33.46 12.95
C SER A 73 11.29 33.80 14.44
N ASN A 74 10.19 33.72 15.19
CA ASN A 74 10.20 33.95 16.63
C ASN A 74 11.07 32.93 17.39
N ASP A 75 11.08 31.66 16.98
CA ASP A 75 11.94 30.63 17.56
C ASP A 75 13.44 30.90 17.30
N ARG A 76 13.77 31.44 16.13
CA ARG A 76 15.13 31.86 15.76
C ARG A 76 15.63 33.10 16.49
N GLU A 77 14.75 34.00 16.90
CA GLU A 77 15.11 35.21 17.65
C GLU A 77 15.28 34.95 19.14
N GLN A 78 14.75 33.82 19.65
CA GLN A 78 14.87 33.42 21.06
C GLN A 78 16.08 32.52 21.36
N HIS A 79 16.86 32.12 20.34
CA HIS A 79 17.95 31.14 20.45
C HIS A 79 19.31 31.70 20.03
#